data_AF-A0A136MUW6-F1
#
_entry.id   AF-A0A136MUW6-F1
#
_cell.length_a   1.000
_cell.length_b   1.000
_cell.length_c   1.000
_cell.angle_alpha   90.00
_cell.angle_beta   90.00
_cell.angle_gamma   90.00
#
_symmetry.space_group_name_H-M   'P 1'
#
loop_
_entity.id
_entity.type
_entity.pdbx_description
1 polymer ?
#
loop_
_entity_poly.entity_id
_entity_poly.type
_entity_poly.pdbx_seq_one_letter_code
_entity_poly.pdbx_strand_id
1 'polypeptide(L)'
;MEFLSDILLMVLVTVLSYWFWFNLSSKKIPKVHKPAHNENLPPVSVVIACKDGADTIESIIYQILNQDYPLFELIVVDDFSTDHTWDVITGIKEKKF
;
A
#
# COMPACT_ATOMS: atom_id res chain seq x y z
N MET A 1 9.20 -34.39 38.38
CA MET A 1 7.96 -33.59 38.54
C MET A 1 8.28 -32.11 38.44
N GLU A 2 9.27 -31.60 39.17
CA GLU A 2 9.67 -30.18 39.19
C GLU A 2 10.11 -29.63 37.80
N PHE A 3 10.92 -30.39 37.04
CA PHE A 3 11.37 -29.95 35.70
C PHE A 3 10.23 -29.77 34.68
N LEU A 4 9.18 -30.59 34.76
CA LEU A 4 8.05 -30.51 33.83
C LEU A 4 7.15 -29.30 34.17
N SER A 5 6.98 -28.98 35.45
CA SER A 5 6.26 -27.78 35.87
C SER A 5 6.99 -26.49 35.47
N ASP A 6 8.32 -26.49 35.50
CA ASP A 6 9.11 -25.32 35.10
C ASP A 6 8.98 -25.03 33.60
N ILE A 7 9.05 -26.07 32.75
CA ILE A 7 8.82 -25.92 31.30
C ILE A 7 7.40 -25.41 31.03
N LEU A 8 6.40 -25.96 31.72
CA LEU A 8 5.01 -25.54 31.57
C LEU A 8 4.83 -24.06 31.95
N LEU A 9 5.47 -23.62 33.03
CA LEU A 9 5.45 -22.23 33.47
C LEU A 9 6.11 -21.29 32.45
N MET A 10 7.27 -21.69 31.89
CA MET A 10 7.97 -20.91 30.87
C MET A 10 7.12 -20.74 29.60
N VAL A 11 6.45 -21.80 29.14
CA VAL A 11 5.54 -21.75 27.99
C VAL A 11 4.35 -20.84 28.29
N LEU A 12 3.75 -20.95 29.48
CA LEU A 12 2.63 -20.11 29.89
C LEU A 12 3.01 -18.62 29.88
N VAL A 13 4.14 -18.26 30.48
CA VAL A 13 4.63 -16.86 30.51
C VAL A 13 4.88 -16.35 29.10
N THR A 14 5.45 -17.17 28.22
CA THR A 14 5.72 -16.80 26.83
C THR A 14 4.41 -16.53 26.08
N VAL A 15 3.42 -17.42 26.18
CA VAL A 15 2.11 -17.25 25.53
C VAL A 15 1.38 -16.01 26.06
N LEU A 16 1.42 -15.78 27.37
CA LEU A 16 0.82 -14.59 28.00
C LEU A 16 1.51 -13.31 27.54
N SER A 17 2.84 -13.32 27.39
CA SER A 17 3.60 -12.16 26.91
C SER A 17 3.26 -11.79 25.46
N TYR A 18 3.12 -12.78 24.57
CA TYR A 18 2.69 -12.54 23.19
C TYR A 18 1.24 -12.06 23.11
N TRP A 19 0.35 -12.65 23.90
CA TRP A 19 -1.05 -12.21 23.97
C TRP A 19 -1.14 -10.76 24.47
N PHE A 20 -0.40 -10.42 25.52
CA PHE A 20 -0.34 -9.06 26.05
C PHE A 20 0.22 -8.07 25.03
N TRP A 21 1.31 -8.41 24.35
CA TRP A 21 1.90 -7.58 23.30
C TRP A 21 0.95 -7.36 22.11
N PHE A 22 0.21 -8.39 21.70
CA PHE A 22 -0.81 -8.29 20.64
C PHE A 22 -1.96 -7.35 21.02
N ASN A 23 -2.46 -7.44 22.27
CA ASN A 23 -3.52 -6.56 22.77
C ASN A 23 -3.05 -5.11 22.93
N LEU A 24 -1.79 -4.88 23.33
CA LEU A 24 -1.21 -3.54 23.39
C LEU A 24 -0.87 -2.96 22.01
N SER A 25 -0.43 -3.80 21.07
CA SER A 25 -0.13 -3.41 19.68
C SER A 25 -1.37 -3.18 18.82
N SER A 26 -2.57 -3.30 19.39
CA SER A 26 -3.82 -2.85 18.76
C SER A 26 -3.88 -1.32 18.70
N LYS A 27 -2.98 -0.72 17.92
CA LYS A 27 -3.01 0.70 17.57
C LYS A 27 -4.33 0.94 16.85
N LYS A 28 -5.22 1.73 17.45
CA LYS A 28 -6.46 2.16 16.79
C LYS A 28 -6.07 2.91 15.53
N ILE A 29 -6.35 2.34 14.36
CA ILE A 29 -6.17 3.03 13.09
C ILE A 29 -7.08 4.27 13.16
N PRO A 30 -6.54 5.50 12.96
CA PRO A 30 -7.37 6.68 12.98
C PRO A 30 -8.49 6.50 11.95
N LYS A 31 -9.73 6.78 12.36
CA LYS A 31 -10.85 6.79 11.43
C LYS A 31 -10.54 7.86 10.40
N VAL A 32 -10.27 7.44 9.17
CA VAL A 32 -10.18 8.35 8.02
C VAL A 32 -11.53 9.05 7.97
N HIS A 33 -11.54 10.33 8.31
CA HIS A 33 -12.73 11.14 8.13
C HIS A 33 -12.97 11.16 6.63
N LYS A 34 -14.13 10.66 6.18
CA LYS A 34 -14.57 10.96 4.83
C LYS A 34 -14.59 12.49 4.76
N PRO A 35 -13.81 13.13 3.87
CA PRO A 35 -13.94 14.57 3.70
C PRO A 35 -15.42 14.84 3.46
N ALA A 36 -15.96 15.88 4.10
CA ALA A 36 -17.25 16.41 3.71
C ALA A 36 -17.24 16.56 2.19
N HIS A 37 -18.35 16.28 1.51
CA HIS A 37 -18.48 16.39 0.05
C HIS A 37 -18.15 17.83 -0.36
N ASN A 38 -16.85 18.09 -0.55
CA ASN A 38 -16.30 19.39 -0.81
C ASN A 38 -16.26 19.44 -2.32
N GLU A 39 -17.23 20.11 -2.93
CA GLU A 39 -17.33 20.18 -4.40
C GLU A 39 -16.11 20.87 -5.04
N ASN A 40 -15.25 21.48 -4.23
CA ASN A 40 -14.00 22.12 -4.65
C ASN A 40 -12.78 21.40 -4.08
N LEU A 41 -12.51 20.18 -4.55
CA LEU A 41 -11.23 19.52 -4.32
C LEU A 41 -10.13 20.20 -5.17
N PRO A 42 -8.92 20.42 -4.61
CA PRO A 42 -7.83 21.03 -5.37
C PRO A 42 -7.35 20.08 -6.49
N PRO A 43 -6.75 20.60 -7.58
CA PRO A 43 -6.05 19.73 -8.53
C PRO A 43 -4.88 19.02 -7.83
N VAL A 44 -4.65 17.75 -8.18
CA VAL A 44 -3.56 16.93 -7.61
C VAL A 44 -2.68 16.37 -8.72
N SER A 45 -1.37 16.30 -8.46
CA SER A 45 -0.42 15.58 -9.31
C SER A 45 -0.06 14.25 -8.66
N VAL A 46 -0.31 13.15 -9.35
CA VAL A 46 0.11 11.80 -8.93
C VAL A 46 1.39 11.46 -9.67
N VAL A 47 2.48 11.29 -8.92
CA VAL A 47 3.79 10.93 -9.48
C VAL A 47 4.14 9.50 -9.09
N ILE A 48 4.37 8.64 -10.08
CA ILE A 48 4.83 7.26 -9.90
C ILE A 48 6.26 7.17 -10.39
N ALA A 49 7.20 6.91 -9.49
CA ALA A 49 8.52 6.41 -9.85
C ALA A 49 8.45 4.88 -9.90
N CYS A 50 8.81 4.28 -11.02
CA CYS A 50 8.74 2.84 -11.24
C CYS A 50 10.11 2.31 -11.66
N LYS A 51 10.58 1.26 -10.98
CA LYS A 51 11.77 0.51 -11.37
C LYS A 51 11.43 -0.98 -11.35
N ASP A 52 11.69 -1.66 -12.46
CA ASP A 52 11.45 -3.10 -12.62
C ASP A 52 10.03 -3.53 -12.20
N GLY A 53 9.02 -2.77 -12.65
CA GLY A 53 7.61 -2.90 -12.26
C GLY A 53 6.68 -3.37 -13.38
N ALA A 54 7.19 -3.99 -14.44
CA ALA A 54 6.43 -4.36 -15.64
C ALA A 54 5.13 -5.12 -15.33
N ASP A 55 5.14 -6.01 -14.33
CA ASP A 55 3.99 -6.83 -13.94
C ASP A 55 2.87 -6.06 -13.22
N THR A 56 3.16 -4.86 -12.69
CA THR A 56 2.24 -4.12 -11.80
C THR A 56 1.87 -2.73 -12.32
N ILE A 57 2.75 -2.10 -13.09
CA ILE A 57 2.62 -0.69 -13.46
C ILE A 57 1.35 -0.42 -14.27
N GLU A 58 0.95 -1.33 -15.16
CA GLU A 58 -0.27 -1.20 -15.95
C GLU A 58 -1.53 -1.19 -15.05
N SER A 59 -1.62 -2.12 -14.10
CA SER A 59 -2.77 -2.18 -13.17
C SER A 59 -2.86 -0.92 -12.30
N ILE A 60 -1.72 -0.43 -11.80
CA ILE A 60 -1.66 0.78 -10.97
C ILE A 60 -2.14 2.00 -11.76
N ILE A 61 -1.67 2.17 -13.00
CA ILE A 61 -2.10 3.27 -13.87
C ILE A 61 -3.61 3.23 -14.06
N TYR A 62 -4.20 2.08 -14.42
CA TYR A 62 -5.65 1.98 -14.57
C TYR A 62 -6.42 2.23 -13.28
N GLN A 63 -5.91 1.80 -12.12
CA GLN A 63 -6.56 2.05 -10.84
C GLN A 63 -6.61 3.55 -10.51
N ILE A 64 -5.54 4.29 -10.83
CA ILE A 64 -5.47 5.74 -10.60
C ILE A 64 -6.36 6.48 -11.61
N LEU A 65 -6.34 6.08 -12.89
CA LEU A 65 -7.19 6.69 -13.93
C LEU A 65 -8.68 6.50 -13.66
N ASN A 66 -9.08 5.44 -12.95
CA ASN A 66 -10.47 5.14 -12.60
C ASN A 66 -10.94 5.77 -11.27
N GLN A 67 -10.14 6.62 -10.61
CA GLN A 67 -10.58 7.31 -9.39
C GLN A 67 -11.67 8.34 -9.69
N ASP A 68 -12.55 8.58 -8.71
CA ASP A 68 -13.60 9.60 -8.76
C ASP A 68 -13.12 11.00 -8.32
N TYR A 69 -11.80 11.24 -8.37
CA TYR A 69 -11.20 12.53 -8.05
C TYR A 69 -11.37 13.51 -9.23
N PRO A 70 -11.89 14.73 -9.01
CA PRO A 70 -12.42 15.56 -10.10
C PRO A 70 -11.35 16.10 -11.07
N LEU A 71 -10.13 16.36 -10.60
CA LEU A 71 -9.07 16.92 -11.42
C LEU A 71 -7.70 16.47 -10.94
N PHE A 72 -7.00 15.69 -11.76
CA PHE A 72 -5.62 15.30 -11.48
C PHE A 72 -4.81 15.08 -12.75
N GLU A 73 -3.49 15.12 -12.60
CA GLU A 73 -2.52 14.65 -13.60
C GLU A 73 -1.78 13.41 -13.09
N LEU A 74 -1.40 12.53 -14.00
CA LEU A 74 -0.60 11.35 -13.70
C LEU A 74 0.73 11.43 -14.45
N ILE A 75 1.83 11.45 -13.68
CA ILE A 75 3.20 11.49 -14.19
C ILE A 75 3.87 10.17 -13.82
N VAL A 76 4.22 9.38 -14.83
CA VAL A 76 4.94 8.11 -14.63
C VAL A 76 6.39 8.30 -15.07
N VAL A 77 7.32 7.97 -14.18
CA VAL A 77 8.77 8.07 -14.38
C VAL A 77 9.35 6.67 -14.28
N ASP A 78 10.00 6.23 -15.36
CA ASP A 78 10.85 5.05 -15.33
C ASP A 78 12.20 5.40 -14.68
N ASP A 79 12.53 4.73 -13.57
CA ASP A 79 13.74 4.94 -12.78
C ASP A 79 14.84 3.94 -13.19
N PHE A 80 15.23 4.02 -14.46
CA PHE A 80 16.26 3.18 -15.08
C PHE A 80 15.98 1.68 -14.89
N SER A 81 14.80 1.23 -15.33
CA SER A 81 14.46 -0.18 -15.29
C SER A 81 15.36 -1.01 -16.20
N THR A 82 15.57 -2.25 -15.81
CA THR A 82 16.34 -3.25 -16.58
C THR A 82 15.46 -4.31 -17.24
N ASP A 83 14.20 -4.38 -16.82
CA ASP A 83 13.15 -5.19 -17.45
C ASP A 83 12.40 -4.39 -18.54
N HIS A 84 11.23 -4.89 -18.94
CA HIS A 84 10.38 -4.29 -19.98
C HIS A 84 9.37 -3.27 -19.43
N THR A 85 9.62 -2.68 -18.24
CA THR A 85 8.76 -1.64 -17.64
C THR A 85 8.50 -0.48 -18.58
N TRP A 86 9.54 0.01 -19.27
CA TRP A 86 9.42 1.11 -20.22
C TRP A 86 8.50 0.78 -21.40
N ASP A 87 8.57 -0.44 -21.92
CA ASP A 87 7.71 -0.91 -23.01
C ASP A 87 6.24 -0.95 -22.57
N VAL A 88 5.97 -1.40 -21.34
CA VAL A 88 4.62 -1.40 -20.75
C VAL A 88 4.10 0.04 -20.62
N ILE A 89 4.89 0.95 -20.04
CA ILE A 89 4.51 2.37 -19.85
C ILE A 89 4.20 3.04 -21.19
N THR A 90 5.08 2.86 -22.19
CA THR A 90 4.91 3.49 -23.51
C THR A 90 3.75 2.88 -24.29
N GLY A 91 3.51 1.58 -24.19
CA GLY A 91 2.35 0.90 -24.80
C GLY A 91 0.99 1.39 -24.28
N ILE A 92 0.92 1.86 -23.02
CA ILE A 92 -0.29 2.47 -22.46
C ILE A 92 -0.59 3.83 -23.10
N LYS A 93 0.44 4.65 -23.36
CA LYS A 93 0.29 5.99 -23.94
C LYS A 93 -0.35 5.98 -25.33
N GLU A 94 -0.13 4.92 -26.11
CA GLU A 94 -0.69 4.77 -27.46
C GLU A 94 -2.19 4.47 -27.44
N LYS A 95 -2.67 3.83 -26.37
CA LYS A 95 -4.10 3.65 -26.12
C LYS A 95 -4.68 4.98 -25.62
N LYS A 96 -5.30 5.75 -26.50
CA LYS A 96 -6.08 6.92 -26.09
C LYS A 96 -7.27 6.47 -25.23
N PHE A 97 -7.39 7.06 -24.04
CA PHE A 97 -8.52 6.94 -23.12
C PHE A 97 -9.58 8.00 -23.43
#